data_AF-A0A7Y2C4V0-F1
#
_entry.id   AF-A0A7Y2C4V0-F1
#
_cell.length_a   1.000
_cell.length_b   1.000
_cell.length_c   1.000
_cell.angle_alpha   90.00
_cell.angle_beta   90.00
_cell.angle_gamma   90.00
#
_symmetry.space_group_name_H-M   'P 1'
#
loop_
_entity.id
_entity.type
_entity.pdbx_description
1 polymer ?
#
loop_
_entity_poly.entity_id
_entity_poly.type
_entity_poly.pdbx_seq_one_letter_code
_entity_poly.pdbx_strand_id
1 'polypeptide(L)'
;VVPGDVVINELLFNPRTGSKDYIEVYNQSDKVLDISDWFFANRDTAGALSDVEALPQDIYLFPGQYLAFSEDVFDVDTQYPDPERPGRILLSDLPTMDDKEGDIVLYREAFPEAVILDEVYYHSDFHNPLLVDLNGVALERLSPTLSSNLDENWASAAGSAGFGTPAAPNSQQLFEGDSPDADFLNFGPGRLSPDGDGFEDFLPITYLEEPGDYSLSIRIFSSSGRLVKVLANNLSVGNEAFFKWDGDVLDGTRAPLGLYIVWAERFNSSGNVERLKKSIALAGLLD
;
A
#
# COMPACT_ATOMS: atom_id res chain seq x y z
N VAL A 1 -1.41 10.83 -21.11
CA VAL A 1 -1.40 10.22 -19.77
C VAL A 1 -2.83 9.88 -19.39
N VAL A 2 -3.06 8.65 -18.97
CA VAL A 2 -4.36 8.11 -18.54
C VAL A 2 -4.25 7.52 -17.12
N PRO A 3 -5.37 7.30 -16.41
CA PRO A 3 -5.35 6.62 -15.12
C PRO A 3 -4.59 5.29 -15.22
N GLY A 4 -3.74 5.00 -14.24
CA GLY A 4 -2.88 3.83 -14.21
C GLY A 4 -1.54 3.99 -14.93
N ASP A 5 -1.29 5.05 -15.72
CA ASP A 5 0.08 5.33 -16.22
C ASP A 5 1.03 5.71 -15.07
N VAL A 6 0.49 6.42 -14.08
CA VAL A 6 1.17 6.90 -12.88
C VAL A 6 0.27 6.63 -11.67
N VAL A 7 0.89 6.39 -10.52
CA VAL A 7 0.19 6.15 -9.25
C VAL A 7 0.86 6.90 -8.10
N ILE A 8 0.09 7.23 -7.07
CA ILE A 8 0.61 7.69 -5.78
C ILE A 8 1.20 6.46 -5.07
N ASN A 9 2.49 6.49 -4.77
CA ASN A 9 3.27 5.31 -4.41
C ASN A 9 3.72 5.28 -2.94
N GLU A 10 3.97 6.44 -2.36
CA GLU A 10 4.39 6.58 -0.97
C GLU A 10 3.84 7.88 -0.39
N LEU A 11 3.42 7.86 0.88
CA LEU A 11 2.90 9.03 1.60
C LEU A 11 3.55 9.12 2.98
N LEU A 12 4.14 10.27 3.29
CA LEU A 12 4.42 10.66 4.67
C LEU A 12 3.46 11.77 5.07
N PHE A 13 2.48 11.42 5.92
CA PHE A 13 1.44 12.33 6.42
C PHE A 13 1.50 12.54 7.94
N ASN A 14 2.45 11.90 8.62
CA ASN A 14 2.71 12.05 10.06
C ASN A 14 4.23 12.18 10.27
N PRO A 15 4.83 13.31 9.88
CA PRO A 15 6.27 13.48 9.88
C PRO A 15 6.78 13.59 11.32
N ARG A 16 8.08 13.40 11.52
CA ARG A 16 8.68 13.69 12.84
C ARG A 16 8.40 15.14 13.21
N THR A 17 8.31 15.43 14.51
CA THR A 17 8.05 16.80 14.97
C THR A 17 9.04 17.80 14.37
N GLY A 18 8.53 18.74 13.57
CA GLY A 18 9.33 19.77 12.90
C GLY A 18 9.88 19.39 11.53
N SER A 19 9.63 18.15 11.07
CA SER A 19 9.87 17.70 9.70
C SER A 19 8.65 17.95 8.81
N LYS A 20 8.79 17.62 7.52
CA LYS A 20 7.79 17.86 6.48
C LYS A 20 7.23 16.60 5.87
N ASP A 21 5.99 16.72 5.42
CA ASP A 21 5.28 15.72 4.65
C ASP A 21 5.91 15.53 3.28
N TYR A 22 5.62 14.39 2.65
CA TYR A 22 5.85 14.23 1.23
C TYR A 22 4.82 13.30 0.59
N ILE A 23 4.66 13.50 -0.71
CA ILE A 23 3.88 12.64 -1.59
C ILE A 23 4.83 12.11 -2.66
N GLU A 24 4.82 10.81 -2.91
CA GLU A 24 5.58 10.19 -3.98
C GLU A 24 4.67 9.65 -5.08
N VAL A 25 5.10 9.79 -6.33
CA VAL A 25 4.46 9.17 -7.49
C VAL A 25 5.42 8.22 -8.20
N TYR A 26 4.86 7.15 -8.76
CA TYR A 26 5.57 6.16 -9.56
C TYR A 26 4.97 6.02 -10.95
N ASN A 27 5.82 6.10 -11.98
CA ASN A 27 5.41 5.82 -13.35
C ASN A 27 5.53 4.33 -13.66
N GLN A 28 4.40 3.62 -13.62
CA GLN A 28 4.33 2.21 -13.95
C GLN A 28 4.17 1.92 -15.45
N SER A 29 4.07 2.97 -16.29
CA SER A 29 3.97 2.84 -17.74
C SER A 29 5.34 2.78 -18.44
N ASP A 30 5.31 2.50 -19.74
CA ASP A 30 6.47 2.56 -20.64
C ASP A 30 6.67 3.95 -21.30
N LYS A 31 5.94 4.97 -20.83
CA LYS A 31 5.92 6.32 -21.39
C LYS A 31 6.79 7.29 -20.59
N VAL A 32 7.35 8.28 -21.27
CA VAL A 32 7.84 9.49 -20.60
C VAL A 32 6.65 10.41 -20.38
N LEU A 33 6.40 10.79 -19.12
CA LEU A 33 5.27 11.62 -18.71
C LEU A 33 5.77 13.03 -18.44
N ASP A 34 5.23 14.01 -19.14
CA ASP A 34 5.37 15.42 -18.77
C ASP A 34 4.35 15.71 -17.67
N ILE A 35 4.83 16.16 -16.51
CA ILE A 35 4.00 16.41 -15.32
C ILE A 35 3.70 17.90 -15.11
N SER A 36 4.12 18.76 -16.05
CA SER A 36 4.06 20.21 -15.91
C SER A 36 2.63 20.78 -15.81
N ASP A 37 1.62 20.01 -16.22
CA ASP A 37 0.19 20.35 -16.16
C ASP A 37 -0.57 19.53 -15.10
N TRP A 38 0.14 18.97 -14.13
CA TRP A 38 -0.41 18.14 -13.06
C TRP A 38 -0.47 18.88 -11.73
N PHE A 39 -1.34 18.37 -10.86
CA PHE A 39 -1.69 18.97 -9.59
C PHE A 39 -1.95 17.88 -8.55
N PHE A 40 -1.60 18.20 -7.30
CA PHE A 40 -2.18 17.54 -6.12
C PHE A 40 -3.37 18.35 -5.60
N ALA A 41 -4.35 17.68 -5.01
CA ALA A 41 -5.51 18.31 -4.39
C ALA A 41 -6.11 17.39 -3.31
N ASN A 42 -6.99 17.93 -2.48
CA ASN A 42 -7.95 17.16 -1.68
C ASN A 42 -9.35 17.21 -2.30
N ARG A 43 -10.29 16.45 -1.71
CA ARG A 43 -11.73 16.53 -1.91
C ARG A 43 -12.38 17.36 -0.82
N ASP A 44 -13.22 18.31 -1.22
CA ASP A 44 -14.11 18.99 -0.27
C ASP A 44 -15.30 18.10 0.14
N THR A 45 -16.10 18.58 1.09
CA THR A 45 -17.31 17.84 1.56
C THR A 45 -18.37 17.59 0.48
N ALA A 46 -18.30 18.26 -0.67
CA ALA A 46 -19.17 18.04 -1.82
C ALA A 46 -18.51 17.12 -2.89
N GLY A 47 -17.28 16.66 -2.66
CA GLY A 47 -16.48 15.85 -3.57
C GLY A 47 -15.80 16.65 -4.69
N ALA A 48 -15.77 17.98 -4.61
CA ALA A 48 -15.05 18.82 -5.55
C ALA A 48 -13.57 18.91 -5.19
N LEU A 49 -12.71 19.20 -6.17
CA LEU A 49 -11.29 19.45 -5.92
C LEU A 49 -11.12 20.73 -5.07
N SER A 50 -10.28 20.64 -4.04
CA SER A 50 -9.92 21.73 -3.13
C SER A 50 -8.45 21.65 -2.75
N ASP A 51 -7.90 22.74 -2.20
CA ASP A 51 -6.49 22.81 -1.77
C ASP A 51 -5.52 22.37 -2.89
N VAL A 52 -5.66 23.03 -4.04
CA VAL A 52 -5.01 22.60 -5.29
C VAL A 52 -3.58 23.15 -5.35
N GLU A 53 -2.61 22.26 -5.43
CA GLU A 53 -1.19 22.59 -5.54
C GLU A 53 -0.60 22.08 -6.85
N ALA A 54 0.03 22.99 -7.61
CA ALA A 54 0.60 22.69 -8.91
C ALA A 54 1.96 21.99 -8.77
N LEU A 55 2.21 20.96 -9.58
CA LEU A 55 3.53 20.35 -9.65
C LEU A 55 4.53 21.25 -10.39
N PRO A 56 5.85 21.08 -10.13
CA PRO A 56 6.88 21.84 -10.81
C PRO A 56 6.87 21.67 -12.33
N GLN A 57 7.10 22.77 -13.06
CA GLN A 57 7.16 22.78 -14.51
C GLN A 57 8.46 22.20 -15.06
N ASP A 58 8.44 21.79 -16.33
CA ASP A 58 9.56 21.22 -17.08
C ASP A 58 10.14 19.94 -16.46
N ILE A 59 9.30 19.20 -15.73
CA ILE A 59 9.65 17.91 -15.15
C ILE A 59 9.10 16.77 -16.00
N TYR A 60 9.99 15.82 -16.29
CA TYR A 60 9.66 14.60 -17.01
C TYR A 60 9.86 13.39 -16.10
N LEU A 61 8.80 12.63 -15.91
CA LEU A 61 8.80 11.38 -15.17
C LEU A 61 8.98 10.21 -16.15
N PHE A 62 10.15 9.56 -16.09
CA PHE A 62 10.52 8.48 -16.99
C PHE A 62 9.88 7.13 -16.60
N PRO A 63 9.81 6.15 -17.52
CA PRO A 63 9.33 4.81 -17.21
C PRO A 63 10.05 4.20 -16.01
N GLY A 64 9.31 3.66 -15.05
CA GLY A 64 9.86 3.03 -13.84
C GLY A 64 10.51 4.00 -12.86
N GLN A 65 10.34 5.32 -13.04
CA GLN A 65 10.89 6.33 -12.15
C GLN A 65 9.91 6.67 -11.02
N TYR A 66 10.51 7.03 -9.88
CA TYR A 66 9.87 7.59 -8.70
C TYR A 66 10.25 9.07 -8.56
N LEU A 67 9.30 9.91 -8.18
CA LEU A 67 9.52 11.30 -7.78
C LEU A 67 8.75 11.60 -6.49
N ALA A 68 9.45 12.15 -5.50
CA ALA A 68 8.84 12.63 -4.26
C ALA A 68 8.70 14.16 -4.29
N PHE A 69 7.66 14.69 -3.66
CA PHE A 69 7.34 16.11 -3.60
C PHE A 69 7.19 16.52 -2.14
N SER A 70 7.85 17.60 -1.73
CA SER A 70 7.79 18.12 -0.36
C SER A 70 8.02 19.62 -0.33
N GLU A 71 7.48 20.28 0.71
CA GLU A 71 7.73 21.69 0.99
C GLU A 71 9.18 21.96 1.48
N ASP A 72 9.89 20.93 1.95
CA ASP A 72 11.30 21.03 2.37
C ASP A 72 12.11 19.79 1.94
N VAL A 73 12.72 19.90 0.77
CA VAL A 73 13.60 18.85 0.19
C VAL A 73 14.76 18.50 1.13
N PHE A 74 15.33 19.49 1.81
CA PHE A 74 16.50 19.27 2.66
C PHE A 74 16.14 18.51 3.93
N ASP A 75 14.99 18.80 4.53
CA ASP A 75 14.48 18.03 5.66
C ASP A 75 14.23 16.57 5.26
N VAL A 76 13.46 16.32 4.18
CA VAL A 76 13.18 14.94 3.74
C VAL A 76 14.46 14.16 3.43
N ASP A 77 15.40 14.75 2.69
CA ASP A 77 16.70 14.12 2.38
C ASP A 77 17.54 13.84 3.64
N THR A 78 17.42 14.69 4.67
CA THR A 78 18.10 14.49 5.96
C THR A 78 17.44 13.37 6.78
N GLN A 79 16.11 13.28 6.76
CA GLN A 79 15.35 12.28 7.52
C GLN A 79 15.41 10.88 6.88
N TYR A 80 15.47 10.81 5.55
CA TYR A 80 15.47 9.57 4.74
C TYR A 80 16.62 9.57 3.73
N PRO A 81 17.89 9.53 4.20
CA PRO A 81 19.04 9.68 3.33
C PRO A 81 19.24 8.46 2.41
N ASP A 82 19.37 8.71 1.10
CA ASP A 82 19.78 7.70 0.13
C ASP A 82 20.70 8.30 -0.95
N PRO A 83 21.97 7.85 -1.03
CA PRO A 83 22.94 8.37 -1.98
C PRO A 83 22.61 8.07 -3.45
N GLU A 84 21.67 7.16 -3.75
CA GLU A 84 21.27 6.78 -5.10
C GLU A 84 20.12 7.64 -5.68
N ARG A 85 19.60 8.61 -4.92
CA ARG A 85 18.42 9.43 -5.30
C ARG A 85 18.69 10.91 -5.64
N PRO A 86 19.90 11.36 -6.06
CA PRO A 86 20.17 12.78 -6.16
C PRO A 86 19.20 13.47 -7.14
N GLY A 87 18.52 14.52 -6.66
CA GLY A 87 17.64 15.37 -7.46
C GLY A 87 16.29 14.78 -7.84
N ARG A 88 15.80 13.76 -7.11
CA ARG A 88 14.48 13.14 -7.35
C ARG A 88 13.43 13.46 -6.29
N ILE A 89 13.81 14.20 -5.24
CA ILE A 89 12.89 14.87 -4.33
C ILE A 89 12.77 16.32 -4.82
N LEU A 90 11.56 16.74 -5.14
CA LEU A 90 11.24 18.02 -5.75
C LEU A 90 10.56 18.93 -4.75
N LEU A 91 10.92 20.22 -4.78
CA LEU A 91 10.25 21.24 -3.99
C LEU A 91 8.87 21.50 -4.59
N SER A 92 7.82 21.31 -3.79
CA SER A 92 6.44 21.58 -4.17
C SER A 92 5.63 21.91 -2.92
N ASP A 93 4.68 22.82 -3.04
CA ASP A 93 3.59 22.92 -2.07
C ASP A 93 2.75 21.63 -2.15
N LEU A 94 2.13 21.26 -1.03
CA LEU A 94 1.28 20.06 -0.92
C LEU A 94 -0.10 20.47 -0.40
N PRO A 95 -1.18 19.78 -0.83
CA PRO A 95 -2.45 19.88 -0.16
C PRO A 95 -2.30 19.46 1.31
N THR A 96 -3.27 19.85 2.13
CA THR A 96 -3.28 19.51 3.56
C THR A 96 -3.25 17.99 3.75
N MET A 97 -2.35 17.52 4.62
CA MET A 97 -2.21 16.13 5.03
C MET A 97 -2.41 16.03 6.55
N ASP A 98 -3.46 15.37 7.02
CA ASP A 98 -3.74 15.21 8.46
C ASP A 98 -3.14 13.90 8.97
N ASP A 99 -2.48 13.93 10.13
CA ASP A 99 -1.79 12.78 10.75
C ASP A 99 -2.69 11.55 11.02
N LYS A 100 -4.02 11.66 10.88
CA LYS A 100 -4.96 10.55 11.10
C LYS A 100 -5.58 10.02 9.82
N GLU A 101 -6.15 10.88 9.00
CA GLU A 101 -6.83 10.47 7.78
C GLU A 101 -7.00 11.64 6.81
N GLY A 102 -7.00 11.35 5.52
CA GLY A 102 -7.22 12.36 4.49
C GLY A 102 -7.28 11.73 3.11
N ASP A 103 -7.30 12.58 2.10
CA ASP A 103 -7.29 12.15 0.71
C ASP A 103 -6.28 12.94 -0.11
N ILE A 104 -5.69 12.29 -1.11
CA ILE A 104 -4.82 12.94 -2.09
C ILE A 104 -5.31 12.56 -3.48
N VAL A 105 -5.58 13.57 -4.27
CA VAL A 105 -5.96 13.47 -5.67
C VAL A 105 -4.78 13.94 -6.53
N LEU A 106 -4.25 13.05 -7.37
CA LEU A 106 -3.34 13.40 -8.44
C LEU A 106 -4.14 13.55 -9.73
N TYR A 107 -4.13 14.73 -10.33
CA TYR A 107 -4.85 14.97 -11.58
C TYR A 107 -4.05 15.82 -12.55
N ARG A 108 -4.44 15.79 -13.82
CA ARG A 108 -3.97 16.74 -14.84
C ARG A 108 -5.11 17.56 -15.39
N GLU A 109 -4.83 18.80 -15.74
CA GLU A 109 -5.81 19.63 -16.45
C GLU A 109 -6.10 19.04 -17.83
N ALA A 110 -7.38 19.09 -18.22
CA ALA A 110 -7.84 18.73 -19.55
C ALA A 110 -9.16 19.43 -19.85
N PHE A 111 -9.50 19.51 -21.14
CA PHE A 111 -10.77 20.06 -21.60
C PHE A 111 -11.67 18.93 -22.12
N PRO A 112 -12.96 18.86 -21.73
CA PRO A 112 -13.70 19.84 -20.94
C PRO A 112 -13.54 19.72 -19.41
N GLU A 113 -13.01 18.60 -18.91
CA GLU A 113 -12.87 18.32 -17.48
C GLU A 113 -11.48 17.75 -17.18
N ALA A 114 -11.00 17.96 -15.95
CA ALA A 114 -9.77 17.39 -15.44
C ALA A 114 -9.77 15.85 -15.53
N VAL A 115 -8.59 15.27 -15.73
CA VAL A 115 -8.41 13.81 -15.71
C VAL A 115 -7.73 13.44 -14.40
N ILE A 116 -8.48 12.78 -13.51
CA ILE A 116 -7.93 12.17 -12.29
C ILE A 116 -7.02 11.02 -12.72
N LEU A 117 -5.75 11.08 -12.37
CA LEU A 117 -4.75 10.07 -12.70
C LEU A 117 -4.71 8.99 -11.62
N ASP A 118 -4.76 9.43 -10.35
CA ASP A 118 -4.88 8.55 -9.18
C ASP A 118 -5.53 9.31 -8.01
N GLU A 119 -6.14 8.59 -7.07
CA GLU A 119 -6.77 9.14 -5.87
C GLU A 119 -6.69 8.11 -4.74
N VAL A 120 -6.20 8.53 -3.57
CA VAL A 120 -6.06 7.69 -2.37
C VAL A 120 -6.74 8.35 -1.18
N TYR A 121 -7.56 7.58 -0.47
CA TYR A 121 -8.00 7.88 0.90
C TYR A 121 -7.10 7.10 1.86
N TYR A 122 -6.33 7.81 2.69
CA TYR A 122 -5.41 7.20 3.65
C TYR A 122 -5.92 7.34 5.08
N HIS A 123 -5.54 6.39 5.94
CA HIS A 123 -5.76 6.45 7.39
C HIS A 123 -4.51 5.94 8.13
N SER A 124 -4.26 6.45 9.33
CA SER A 124 -3.18 6.00 10.23
C SER A 124 -3.25 4.51 10.58
N ASP A 125 -4.40 3.88 10.35
CA ASP A 125 -4.65 2.47 10.68
C ASP A 125 -4.15 1.54 9.56
N PHE A 126 -3.68 2.10 8.44
CA PHE A 126 -3.00 1.34 7.39
C PHE A 126 -1.57 0.95 7.80
N HIS A 127 -1.00 1.65 8.80
CA HIS A 127 0.27 1.26 9.39
C HIS A 127 0.14 -0.08 10.12
N ASN A 128 1.25 -0.79 10.18
CA ASN A 128 1.32 -2.04 10.93
C ASN A 128 0.95 -1.77 12.41
N PRO A 129 -0.09 -2.43 12.96
CA PRO A 129 -0.57 -2.20 14.33
C PRO A 129 0.46 -2.58 15.41
N LEU A 130 1.55 -3.27 15.03
CA LEU A 130 2.65 -3.63 15.91
C LEU A 130 3.69 -2.51 16.09
N LEU A 131 3.60 -1.42 15.30
CA LEU A 131 4.43 -0.24 15.49
C LEU A 131 3.95 0.58 16.68
N VAL A 132 4.90 1.02 17.50
CA VAL A 132 4.63 1.80 18.72
C VAL A 132 4.63 3.30 18.43
N ASP A 133 5.48 3.73 17.50
CA ASP A 133 5.64 5.13 17.10
C ASP A 133 5.47 5.22 15.58
N LEU A 134 4.54 6.06 15.15
CA LEU A 134 4.21 6.29 13.74
C LEU A 134 4.85 7.57 13.20
N ASN A 135 5.51 8.38 14.06
CA ASN A 135 6.13 9.62 13.63
C ASN A 135 7.30 9.34 12.67
N GLY A 136 7.21 9.88 11.46
CA GLY A 136 8.22 9.66 10.43
C GLY A 136 8.18 8.26 9.81
N VAL A 137 7.03 7.57 9.87
CA VAL A 137 6.81 6.31 9.16
C VAL A 137 5.92 6.57 7.97
N ALA A 138 6.43 6.33 6.78
CA ALA A 138 5.66 6.48 5.54
C ALA A 138 4.75 5.27 5.30
N LEU A 139 3.64 5.50 4.61
CA LEU A 139 2.84 4.46 3.98
C LEU A 139 3.35 4.22 2.57
N GLU A 140 3.74 2.99 2.30
CA GLU A 140 4.21 2.51 1.00
C GLU A 140 3.13 1.65 0.34
N ARG A 141 2.87 1.90 -0.95
CA ARG A 141 2.05 1.01 -1.77
C ARG A 141 2.78 -0.31 -2.00
N LEU A 142 2.07 -1.43 -1.80
CA LEU A 142 2.60 -2.77 -1.99
C LEU A 142 2.70 -3.15 -3.47
N SER A 143 1.63 -2.91 -4.24
CA SER A 143 1.61 -3.15 -5.68
C SER A 143 1.03 -1.95 -6.45
N PRO A 144 1.74 -1.43 -7.46
CA PRO A 144 1.27 -0.32 -8.28
C PRO A 144 0.09 -0.69 -9.19
N THR A 145 -0.13 -1.99 -9.45
CA THR A 145 -1.22 -2.51 -10.28
C THR A 145 -2.52 -2.70 -9.50
N LEU A 146 -2.45 -2.79 -8.17
CA LEU A 146 -3.61 -2.85 -7.29
C LEU A 146 -4.18 -1.44 -7.03
N SER A 147 -5.48 -1.41 -6.70
CA SER A 147 -6.20 -0.17 -6.40
C SER A 147 -5.54 0.61 -5.27
N SER A 148 -5.47 1.93 -5.43
CA SER A 148 -5.00 2.90 -4.45
C SER A 148 -5.91 2.97 -3.22
N ASN A 149 -7.20 2.66 -3.39
CA ASN A 149 -8.21 2.64 -2.32
C ASN A 149 -8.50 1.22 -1.83
N LEU A 150 -7.55 0.31 -2.01
CA LEU A 150 -7.53 -0.97 -1.31
C LEU A 150 -6.61 -0.81 -0.10
N ASP A 151 -7.17 -0.74 1.10
CA ASP A 151 -6.43 -0.54 2.35
C ASP A 151 -5.28 -1.56 2.50
N GLU A 152 -5.52 -2.81 2.11
CA GLU A 152 -4.52 -3.88 2.16
C GLU A 152 -3.34 -3.67 1.21
N ASN A 153 -3.45 -2.79 0.21
CA ASN A 153 -2.38 -2.44 -0.71
C ASN A 153 -1.38 -1.41 -0.13
N TRP A 154 -1.51 -1.05 1.14
CA TRP A 154 -0.59 -0.13 1.82
C TRP A 154 0.05 -0.82 3.03
N ALA A 155 1.29 -0.47 3.32
CA ALA A 155 1.99 -0.92 4.51
C ALA A 155 2.93 0.16 5.03
N SER A 156 3.34 0.04 6.29
CA SER A 156 4.42 0.88 6.82
C SER A 156 5.74 0.58 6.12
N ALA A 157 6.46 1.63 5.74
CA ALA A 157 7.85 1.52 5.34
C ALA A 157 8.69 0.81 6.40
N ALA A 158 9.62 -0.03 5.95
CA ALA A 158 10.49 -0.81 6.80
C ALA A 158 11.42 0.09 7.65
N GLY A 159 11.62 -0.27 8.91
CA GLY A 159 12.60 0.37 9.79
C GLY A 159 14.03 0.19 9.31
N SER A 160 14.33 -0.92 8.63
CA SER A 160 15.64 -1.17 7.97
C SER A 160 15.91 -0.17 6.83
N ALA A 161 14.87 0.30 6.16
CA ALA A 161 14.92 1.35 5.13
C ALA A 161 14.85 2.78 5.73
N GLY A 162 14.82 2.91 7.06
CA GLY A 162 14.73 4.21 7.74
C GLY A 162 13.31 4.75 7.86
N PHE A 163 12.30 3.90 7.70
CA PHE A 163 10.86 4.22 7.76
C PHE A 163 10.33 5.11 6.63
N GLY A 164 11.04 5.15 5.49
CA GLY A 164 10.54 5.75 4.25
C GLY A 164 11.54 5.63 3.11
N THR A 165 11.06 5.57 1.88
CA THR A 165 11.84 5.40 0.66
C THR A 165 11.62 6.50 -0.39
N PRO A 166 11.51 7.80 -0.02
CA PRO A 166 11.17 8.84 -0.98
C PRO A 166 12.14 8.88 -2.15
N ALA A 167 11.61 8.81 -3.36
CA ALA A 167 12.24 8.71 -4.66
C ALA A 167 12.98 7.40 -4.99
N ALA A 168 12.57 6.28 -4.40
CA ALA A 168 13.09 4.93 -4.67
C ALA A 168 12.00 3.85 -4.59
N PRO A 169 12.32 2.60 -4.99
CA PRO A 169 11.41 1.48 -4.77
C PRO A 169 11.05 1.31 -3.29
N ASN A 170 9.75 1.13 -3.04
CA ASN A 170 9.20 0.86 -1.71
C ASN A 170 9.90 -0.34 -1.06
N SER A 171 10.20 -0.21 0.22
CA SER A 171 10.81 -1.28 1.01
C SER A 171 9.91 -2.51 1.18
N GLN A 172 8.58 -2.33 1.10
CA GLN A 172 7.57 -3.40 1.18
C GLN A 172 7.03 -3.85 -0.19
N GLN A 173 7.66 -3.45 -1.31
CA GLN A 173 7.12 -3.70 -2.65
C GLN A 173 6.91 -5.20 -2.92
N LEU A 174 5.70 -5.56 -3.32
CA LEU A 174 5.39 -6.89 -3.81
C LEU A 174 5.82 -7.02 -5.27
N PHE A 175 6.73 -7.95 -5.54
CA PHE A 175 6.96 -8.42 -6.90
C PHE A 175 5.87 -9.43 -7.25
N GLU A 176 5.18 -9.23 -8.38
CA GLU A 176 4.30 -10.25 -8.96
C GLU A 176 5.13 -11.52 -9.24
N GLY A 177 5.10 -12.44 -8.28
CA GLY A 177 5.65 -13.78 -8.42
C GLY A 177 4.58 -14.72 -8.96
N ASP A 178 4.99 -15.66 -9.82
CA ASP A 178 4.15 -16.70 -10.41
C ASP A 178 3.07 -17.21 -9.45
N SER A 179 1.82 -17.22 -9.90
CA SER A 179 0.71 -17.91 -9.23
C SER A 179 1.13 -19.38 -8.94
N PRO A 180 1.30 -19.78 -7.67
CA PRO A 180 1.73 -21.11 -7.29
C PRO A 180 0.55 -21.97 -6.83
N ASP A 181 0.62 -23.25 -7.15
CA ASP A 181 -0.29 -24.34 -6.74
C ASP A 181 -1.76 -24.26 -7.23
N ALA A 182 -2.40 -25.43 -7.35
CA ALA A 182 -3.74 -25.60 -7.92
C ALA A 182 -4.92 -25.13 -7.03
N ASP A 183 -4.65 -24.27 -6.04
CA ASP A 183 -5.63 -23.79 -5.06
C ASP A 183 -6.14 -22.37 -5.41
N PHE A 184 -7.36 -22.03 -4.98
CA PHE A 184 -7.97 -20.72 -5.25
C PHE A 184 -7.38 -19.55 -4.44
N LEU A 185 -6.37 -19.81 -3.60
CA LEU A 185 -5.62 -18.79 -2.85
C LEU A 185 -4.12 -19.08 -2.93
N ASN A 186 -3.36 -18.02 -3.18
CA ASN A 186 -1.90 -17.98 -3.09
C ASN A 186 -1.50 -17.31 -1.76
N PHE A 187 -0.50 -17.87 -1.07
CA PHE A 187 -0.01 -17.40 0.23
C PHE A 187 1.44 -16.88 0.18
N GLY A 188 1.95 -16.60 -1.03
CA GLY A 188 3.35 -16.30 -1.28
C GLY A 188 4.27 -17.33 -0.61
N PRO A 189 5.17 -16.90 0.30
CA PRO A 189 6.12 -17.79 0.98
C PRO A 189 5.49 -18.70 2.05
N GLY A 190 4.20 -18.53 2.38
CA GLY A 190 3.50 -19.30 3.41
C GLY A 190 4.02 -19.08 4.84
N ARG A 191 4.68 -17.95 5.07
CA ARG A 191 5.26 -17.53 6.35
C ARG A 191 5.37 -16.01 6.41
N LEU A 192 5.62 -15.47 7.60
CA LEU A 192 5.88 -14.05 7.85
C LEU A 192 6.78 -13.85 9.08
N SER A 193 7.51 -12.73 9.12
CA SER A 193 8.30 -12.21 10.23
C SER A 193 8.06 -10.70 10.34
N PRO A 194 7.09 -10.26 11.16
CA PRO A 194 6.74 -8.83 11.26
C PRO A 194 7.74 -8.12 12.18
N ASP A 195 9.00 -8.01 11.78
CA ASP A 195 10.07 -7.36 12.54
C ASP A 195 10.45 -5.97 11.99
N GLY A 196 9.81 -5.56 10.90
CA GLY A 196 9.92 -4.25 10.27
C GLY A 196 11.17 -4.12 9.42
N ASP A 197 11.75 -5.21 8.94
CA ASP A 197 12.97 -5.19 8.12
C ASP A 197 12.70 -5.13 6.60
N GLY A 198 11.44 -5.12 6.17
CA GLY A 198 11.01 -5.11 4.77
C GLY A 198 10.98 -6.50 4.14
N PHE A 199 11.30 -7.54 4.89
CA PHE A 199 11.39 -8.90 4.40
C PHE A 199 10.35 -9.81 5.07
N GLU A 200 9.32 -10.15 4.31
CA GLU A 200 8.22 -11.03 4.77
C GLU A 200 7.49 -10.50 6.03
N ASP A 201 7.38 -9.18 6.17
CA ASP A 201 6.74 -8.49 7.30
C ASP A 201 5.25 -8.80 7.47
N PHE A 202 4.61 -9.29 6.42
CA PHE A 202 3.22 -9.72 6.41
C PHE A 202 3.06 -10.96 5.54
N LEU A 203 1.97 -11.69 5.76
CA LEU A 203 1.56 -12.80 4.89
C LEU A 203 0.65 -12.26 3.78
N PRO A 204 1.09 -12.22 2.51
CA PRO A 204 0.21 -11.90 1.39
C PRO A 204 -0.73 -13.06 1.09
N ILE A 205 -1.99 -12.75 0.78
CA ILE A 205 -3.02 -13.72 0.40
C ILE A 205 -3.75 -13.20 -0.83
N THR A 206 -3.42 -13.79 -1.99
CA THR A 206 -4.02 -13.39 -3.28
C THR A 206 -5.06 -14.42 -3.71
N TYR A 207 -6.23 -13.94 -4.07
CA TYR A 207 -7.27 -14.69 -4.77
C TYR A 207 -7.21 -14.30 -6.25
N LEU A 208 -7.01 -15.27 -7.16
CA LEU A 208 -7.00 -15.03 -8.60
C LEU A 208 -7.75 -16.15 -9.31
N GLU A 209 -8.91 -15.86 -9.89
CA GLU A 209 -9.82 -16.88 -10.42
C GLU A 209 -10.67 -16.41 -11.61
N GLU A 210 -11.29 -17.38 -12.29
CA GLU A 210 -12.26 -17.09 -13.36
C GLU A 210 -13.49 -16.30 -12.86
N PRO A 211 -14.15 -15.52 -13.74
CA PRO A 211 -15.29 -14.71 -13.38
C PRO A 211 -16.41 -15.48 -12.69
N GLY A 212 -16.81 -15.04 -11.50
CA GLY A 212 -17.87 -15.65 -10.73
C GLY A 212 -18.40 -14.76 -9.62
N ASP A 213 -19.56 -15.11 -9.09
CA ASP A 213 -20.25 -14.44 -8.00
C ASP A 213 -19.87 -15.05 -6.64
N TYR A 214 -18.58 -15.28 -6.43
CA TYR A 214 -18.08 -15.90 -5.21
C TYR A 214 -18.09 -14.91 -4.03
N SER A 215 -18.46 -15.44 -2.88
CA SER A 215 -18.22 -14.83 -1.57
C SER A 215 -17.12 -15.60 -0.84
N LEU A 216 -16.18 -14.87 -0.24
CA LEU A 216 -14.99 -15.41 0.39
C LEU A 216 -14.99 -15.13 1.90
N SER A 217 -14.61 -16.14 2.67
CA SER A 217 -14.33 -16.04 4.10
C SER A 217 -12.90 -16.53 4.35
N ILE A 218 -12.08 -15.71 5.02
CA ILE A 218 -10.70 -16.05 5.40
C ILE A 218 -10.52 -15.78 6.88
N ARG A 219 -10.08 -16.80 7.62
CA ARG A 219 -9.86 -16.75 9.07
C ARG A 219 -8.55 -17.42 9.42
N ILE A 220 -7.85 -16.85 10.39
CA ILE A 220 -6.59 -17.37 10.91
C ILE A 220 -6.85 -18.00 12.27
N PHE A 221 -6.36 -19.20 12.46
CA PHE A 221 -6.48 -19.95 13.70
C PHE A 221 -5.10 -20.31 14.25
N SER A 222 -4.98 -20.34 15.58
CA SER A 222 -3.82 -20.94 16.23
C SER A 222 -3.76 -22.45 15.96
N SER A 223 -2.61 -23.07 16.22
CA SER A 223 -2.46 -24.53 16.20
C SER A 223 -3.42 -25.29 17.13
N SER A 224 -3.98 -24.62 18.15
CA SER A 224 -5.02 -25.16 19.04
C SER A 224 -6.46 -24.94 18.54
N GLY A 225 -6.64 -24.30 17.37
CA GLY A 225 -7.94 -24.03 16.77
C GLY A 225 -8.67 -22.80 17.30
N ARG A 226 -7.99 -21.92 18.07
CA ARG A 226 -8.56 -20.64 18.52
C ARG A 226 -8.53 -19.65 17.36
N LEU A 227 -9.61 -18.90 17.15
CA LEU A 227 -9.65 -17.80 16.19
C LEU A 227 -8.67 -16.69 16.60
N VAL A 228 -7.82 -16.29 15.67
CA VAL A 228 -6.73 -15.31 15.84
C VAL A 228 -7.06 -14.01 15.10
N LYS A 229 -7.48 -14.12 13.85
CA LYS A 229 -7.81 -12.98 12.99
C LYS A 229 -8.91 -13.37 11.99
N VAL A 230 -9.72 -12.39 11.59
CA VAL A 230 -10.67 -12.52 10.48
C VAL A 230 -10.21 -11.52 9.41
N LEU A 231 -9.90 -12.02 8.22
CA LEU A 231 -9.46 -11.17 7.08
C LEU A 231 -10.60 -10.92 6.10
N ALA A 232 -11.49 -11.90 5.95
CA ALA A 232 -12.69 -11.76 5.15
C ALA A 232 -13.84 -12.53 5.81
N ASN A 233 -15.06 -11.98 5.75
CA ASN A 233 -16.25 -12.62 6.29
C ASN A 233 -17.43 -12.47 5.32
N ASN A 234 -17.62 -13.48 4.48
CA ASN A 234 -18.61 -13.48 3.40
C ASN A 234 -18.47 -12.24 2.49
N LEU A 235 -17.22 -11.88 2.18
CA LEU A 235 -16.91 -10.74 1.32
C LEU A 235 -17.19 -11.14 -0.13
N SER A 236 -18.03 -10.38 -0.83
CA SER A 236 -18.19 -10.55 -2.28
C SER A 236 -16.87 -10.17 -2.95
N VAL A 237 -16.27 -11.10 -3.69
CA VAL A 237 -14.99 -10.87 -4.38
C VAL A 237 -15.20 -10.86 -5.89
N GLY A 238 -14.38 -10.06 -6.58
CA GLY A 238 -14.30 -10.10 -8.04
C GLY A 238 -13.44 -11.28 -8.51
N ASN A 239 -12.86 -11.14 -9.70
CA ASN A 239 -11.93 -12.14 -10.26
C ASN A 239 -10.59 -12.15 -9.52
N GLU A 240 -10.28 -11.06 -8.83
CA GLU A 240 -9.08 -10.89 -8.03
C GLU A 240 -9.44 -10.21 -6.70
N ALA A 241 -8.75 -10.61 -5.64
CA ALA A 241 -8.76 -9.92 -4.35
C ALA A 241 -7.42 -10.12 -3.65
N PHE A 242 -6.98 -9.11 -2.91
CA PHE A 242 -5.75 -9.16 -2.12
C PHE A 242 -6.08 -8.93 -0.64
N PHE A 243 -5.51 -9.77 0.21
CA PHE A 243 -5.57 -9.64 1.66
C PHE A 243 -4.16 -9.78 2.21
N LYS A 244 -3.93 -9.25 3.42
CA LYS A 244 -2.70 -9.47 4.16
C LYS A 244 -2.95 -9.82 5.61
N TRP A 245 -1.94 -10.39 6.26
CA TRP A 245 -1.92 -10.52 7.71
C TRP A 245 -0.58 -10.05 8.27
N ASP A 246 -0.61 -9.05 9.16
CA ASP A 246 0.58 -8.44 9.77
C ASP A 246 1.09 -9.22 11.01
N GLY A 247 0.61 -10.43 11.24
CA GLY A 247 1.00 -11.26 12.40
C GLY A 247 0.37 -10.82 13.72
N ASP A 248 -0.71 -10.06 13.66
CA ASP A 248 -1.46 -9.55 14.81
C ASP A 248 -2.71 -10.40 15.12
N VAL A 249 -3.32 -10.18 16.28
CA VAL A 249 -4.59 -10.81 16.67
C VAL A 249 -5.74 -9.80 16.53
N LEU A 250 -6.98 -10.21 16.87
CA LEU A 250 -8.18 -9.37 16.73
C LEU A 250 -8.10 -7.97 17.38
N ASP A 251 -7.30 -7.78 18.42
CA ASP A 251 -7.13 -6.50 19.11
C ASP A 251 -5.89 -5.70 18.65
N GLY A 252 -5.23 -6.14 17.57
CA GLY A 252 -4.02 -5.52 17.03
C GLY A 252 -2.73 -5.93 17.75
N THR A 253 -2.80 -6.71 18.84
CA THR A 253 -1.58 -7.16 19.54
C THR A 253 -0.86 -8.28 18.80
N ARG A 254 0.47 -8.39 18.99
CA ARG A 254 1.30 -9.41 18.35
C ARG A 254 0.82 -10.83 18.68
N ALA A 255 0.61 -11.64 17.65
CA ALA A 255 0.32 -13.06 17.82
C ALA A 255 1.58 -13.82 18.29
N PRO A 256 1.46 -14.86 19.14
CA PRO A 256 2.62 -15.65 19.57
C PRO A 256 3.34 -16.33 18.39
N LEU A 257 4.66 -16.46 18.44
CA LEU A 257 5.39 -17.20 17.41
C LEU A 257 4.92 -18.66 17.32
N GLY A 258 4.92 -19.21 16.10
CA GLY A 258 4.57 -20.61 15.86
C GLY A 258 3.72 -20.83 14.62
N LEU A 259 3.07 -22.00 14.58
CA LEU A 259 2.23 -22.41 13.46
C LEU A 259 0.80 -21.92 13.62
N TYR A 260 0.27 -21.39 12.52
CA TYR A 260 -1.12 -21.00 12.36
C TYR A 260 -1.75 -21.74 11.19
N ILE A 261 -3.07 -21.76 11.18
CA ILE A 261 -3.87 -22.34 10.11
C ILE A 261 -4.71 -21.22 9.50
N VAL A 262 -4.45 -20.91 8.24
CA VAL A 262 -5.41 -20.14 7.44
C VAL A 262 -6.49 -21.09 6.97
N TRP A 263 -7.72 -20.82 7.37
CA TRP A 263 -8.90 -21.47 6.85
C TRP A 263 -9.61 -20.50 5.91
N ALA A 264 -9.90 -20.96 4.69
CA ALA A 264 -10.67 -20.21 3.73
C ALA A 264 -11.84 -21.03 3.20
N GLU A 265 -12.93 -20.34 2.89
CA GLU A 265 -14.10 -20.89 2.21
C GLU A 265 -14.57 -19.89 1.16
N ARG A 266 -14.80 -20.39 -0.06
CA ARG A 266 -15.54 -19.65 -1.09
C ARG A 266 -16.85 -20.35 -1.39
N PHE A 267 -17.88 -19.58 -1.68
CA PHE A 267 -19.14 -20.12 -2.19
C PHE A 267 -19.80 -19.17 -3.19
N ASN A 268 -20.58 -19.70 -4.14
CA ASN A 268 -21.30 -18.90 -5.14
C ASN A 268 -22.82 -19.08 -5.04
N SER A 269 -23.62 -18.31 -5.81
CA SER A 269 -25.08 -18.43 -5.77
C SER A 269 -25.61 -19.78 -6.26
N SER A 270 -24.81 -20.54 -7.01
CA SER A 270 -25.13 -21.90 -7.45
C SER A 270 -24.98 -22.94 -6.33
N GLY A 271 -24.45 -22.54 -5.17
CA GLY A 271 -24.24 -23.41 -4.02
C GLY A 271 -22.96 -24.24 -4.08
N ASN A 272 -22.05 -23.95 -5.03
CA ASN A 272 -20.72 -24.53 -5.00
C ASN A 272 -19.98 -23.99 -3.79
N VAL A 273 -19.33 -24.87 -3.03
CA VAL A 273 -18.53 -24.50 -1.85
C VAL A 273 -17.19 -25.19 -1.94
N GLU A 274 -16.13 -24.41 -1.84
CA GLU A 274 -14.75 -24.91 -1.76
C GLU A 274 -14.09 -24.41 -0.48
N ARG A 275 -13.23 -25.25 0.09
CA ARG A 275 -12.57 -24.96 1.36
C ARG A 275 -11.09 -25.27 1.27
N LEU A 276 -10.30 -24.40 1.85
CA LEU A 276 -8.86 -24.52 1.93
C LEU A 276 -8.40 -24.43 3.38
N LYS A 277 -7.35 -25.20 3.71
CA LYS A 277 -6.61 -25.08 4.96
C LYS A 277 -5.12 -25.06 4.64
N LYS A 278 -4.46 -23.95 4.91
CA LYS A 278 -3.01 -23.81 4.75
C LYS A 278 -2.36 -23.61 6.11
N SER A 279 -1.33 -24.38 6.42
CA SER A 279 -0.47 -24.11 7.56
C SER A 279 0.54 -23.04 7.18
N ILE A 280 0.70 -22.03 8.03
CA ILE A 280 1.66 -20.94 7.84
C ILE A 280 2.49 -20.77 9.12
N ALA A 281 3.70 -20.24 9.00
CA ALA A 281 4.59 -19.99 10.14
C ALA A 281 4.73 -18.49 10.44
N LEU A 282 4.50 -18.09 11.69
CA LEU A 282 4.87 -16.78 12.21
C LEU A 282 6.22 -16.90 12.95
N ALA A 283 7.24 -16.28 12.37
CA ALA A 283 8.59 -16.20 12.91
C ALA A 283 8.83 -14.83 13.56
N GLY A 284 9.88 -14.75 14.39
CA GLY A 284 10.26 -13.49 15.06
C GLY A 284 11.52 -12.84 14.48
N LEU A 285 12.24 -13.58 13.63
CA LEU A 285 13.38 -13.18 12.82
C LEU A 285 13.54 -14.26 11.75
N LEU A 286 13.67 -13.84 10.49
CA LEU A 286 14.08 -14.68 9.38
C LEU A 286 15.42 -14.14 8.87
N ASP A 287 16.48 -14.95 9.02
CA ASP A 287 17.83 -14.65 8.51
C ASP A 287 17.99 -15.00 7.02
#